data_AF-A0A926VBI2-F1
#
_entry.id   AF-A0A926VBI2-F1
#
_cell.length_a   1.000
_cell.length_b   1.000
_cell.length_c   1.000
_cell.angle_alpha   90.00
_cell.angle_beta   90.00
_cell.angle_gamma   90.00
#
_symmetry.space_group_name_H-M   'P 1'
#
loop_
_entity.id
_entity.type
_entity.pdbx_description
1 polymer ?
#
loop_
_entity_poly.entity_id
_entity_poly.type
_entity_poly.pdbx_seq_one_letter_code
_entity_poly.pdbx_strand_id
1 'polypeptide(L)'
;MITSPINRLLLIISGILIVSISGCSSPQQKVTVSISGRSTGSGFIVAKSNDTYYVLTSKHVVGIPPGQIDDKYKVKTFDGREYEINYEKLRPDSKFDLAIIEFTAKGKNYTVATISNLESLPKGITVYISGWKDCLKERKYEFNEGKVSKILLSKSDISKISDDPDYKEEDYNEGYIVNYTNPTIRGMSGSPVFDKKGRVVAIHGKPGHDKENPAILTKCPALDESFGNNWGIPIKNFLKSSIASNLQLKIDQSAGELQTSPTTSNGNKQPEPSGDIFKRPE
;
A
#
# COMPACT_ATOMS: atom_id res chain seq x y z
N MET A 1 67.00 11.01 -17.44
CA MET A 1 65.70 10.73 -18.09
C MET A 1 64.65 10.61 -17.00
N ILE A 2 63.52 11.25 -17.25
CA ILE A 2 62.41 11.52 -16.33
C ILE A 2 61.48 10.29 -16.33
N THR A 3 61.07 9.79 -15.16
CA THR A 3 59.78 9.09 -15.02
C THR A 3 59.18 9.34 -13.64
N SER A 4 58.04 10.01 -13.65
CA SER A 4 57.17 10.44 -12.54
C SER A 4 56.68 9.28 -11.65
N PRO A 5 56.42 9.50 -10.35
CA PRO A 5 55.53 8.63 -9.60
C PRO A 5 54.08 8.87 -10.03
N ILE A 6 53.32 7.78 -10.20
CA ILE A 6 51.90 7.79 -10.55
C ILE A 6 51.11 8.14 -9.28
N ASN A 7 50.49 9.32 -9.25
CA ASN A 7 49.42 9.64 -8.31
C ASN A 7 48.24 8.70 -8.58
N ARG A 8 47.99 7.74 -7.67
CA ARG A 8 46.70 7.06 -7.62
C ARG A 8 45.70 8.02 -6.98
N LEU A 9 44.97 8.72 -7.83
CA LEU A 9 43.75 9.45 -7.47
C LEU A 9 42.72 8.42 -6.96
N LEU A 10 42.51 8.39 -5.64
CA LEU A 10 41.42 7.64 -5.03
C LEU A 10 40.11 8.40 -5.30
N LEU A 11 39.44 8.05 -6.39
CA LEU A 11 38.06 8.46 -6.61
C LEU A 11 37.18 7.75 -5.56
N ILE A 12 36.87 8.45 -4.47
CA ILE A 12 35.77 8.06 -3.59
C ILE A 12 34.48 8.35 -4.35
N ILE A 13 34.08 7.41 -5.21
CA ILE A 13 32.73 7.36 -5.70
C ILE A 13 31.89 6.99 -4.48
N SER A 14 31.10 7.94 -3.99
CA SER A 14 30.03 7.73 -3.02
C SER A 14 28.97 6.80 -3.63
N GLY A 15 29.33 5.54 -3.84
CA GLY A 15 28.39 4.48 -4.13
C GLY A 15 27.76 4.06 -2.82
N ILE A 16 26.49 4.41 -2.63
CA ILE A 16 25.65 3.74 -1.63
C ILE A 16 25.65 2.27 -2.01
N LEU A 17 26.46 1.48 -1.31
CA LEU A 17 26.39 0.04 -1.35
C LEU A 17 25.05 -0.35 -0.70
N ILE A 18 24.01 -0.53 -1.52
CA ILE A 18 22.77 -1.16 -1.06
C ILE A 18 23.10 -2.64 -0.88
N VAL A 19 23.63 -2.98 0.30
CA VAL A 19 23.66 -4.36 0.75
C VAL A 19 22.20 -4.74 0.97
N SER A 20 21.65 -5.58 0.10
CA SER A 20 20.40 -6.29 0.38
C SER A 20 20.67 -7.16 1.60
N ILE A 21 20.31 -6.66 2.78
CA ILE A 21 20.33 -7.45 4.01
C ILE A 21 19.15 -8.41 3.89
N SER A 22 19.37 -9.53 3.19
CA SER A 22 18.48 -10.68 3.18
C SER A 22 18.37 -11.19 4.62
N GLY A 23 17.38 -10.68 5.35
CA GLY A 23 17.13 -11.00 6.76
C GLY A 23 16.42 -9.90 7.56
N CYS A 24 16.41 -8.63 7.12
CA CYS A 24 15.73 -7.55 7.83
C CYS A 24 14.43 -7.17 7.10
N SER A 25 13.28 -7.56 7.65
CA SER A 25 11.97 -7.12 7.16
C SER A 25 11.75 -5.63 7.45
N SER A 26 11.20 -4.90 6.48
CA SER A 26 10.86 -3.47 6.66
C SER A 26 9.80 -3.31 7.75
N PRO A 27 9.69 -2.14 8.42
CA PRO A 27 8.60 -1.88 9.37
C PRO A 27 7.21 -2.15 8.78
N GLN A 28 7.00 -1.84 7.49
CA GLN A 28 5.76 -2.10 6.76
C GLN A 28 5.51 -3.60 6.57
N GLN A 29 6.55 -4.36 6.23
CA GLN A 29 6.43 -5.81 6.13
C GLN A 29 6.09 -6.45 7.48
N LYS A 30 6.67 -5.97 8.59
CA LYS A 30 6.47 -6.53 9.94
C LYS A 30 5.02 -6.48 10.43
N VAL A 31 4.21 -5.55 9.93
CA VAL A 31 2.79 -5.44 10.26
C VAL A 31 1.88 -6.10 9.22
N THR A 32 2.40 -6.40 8.04
CA THR A 32 1.66 -6.98 6.92
C THR A 32 1.65 -8.50 7.02
N VAL A 33 0.50 -9.11 6.75
CA VAL A 33 0.32 -10.55 6.77
C VAL A 33 -0.20 -11.07 5.44
N SER A 34 0.09 -12.34 5.13
CA SER A 34 -0.59 -13.07 4.06
C SER A 34 -1.77 -13.85 4.63
N ILE A 35 -2.87 -13.93 3.88
CA ILE A 35 -4.06 -14.70 4.20
C ILE A 35 -4.22 -15.81 3.15
N SER A 36 -4.42 -17.04 3.62
CA SER A 36 -4.75 -18.23 2.80
C SER A 36 -5.99 -18.91 3.33
N GLY A 37 -6.70 -19.65 2.50
CA GLY A 37 -7.84 -20.47 2.84
C GLY A 37 -8.67 -20.71 1.58
N ARG A 38 -9.99 -20.58 1.69
CA ARG A 38 -10.90 -20.57 0.52
C ARG A 38 -10.64 -19.45 -0.48
N SER A 39 -10.04 -18.38 -0.03
CA SER A 39 -9.53 -17.29 -0.85
C SER A 39 -8.17 -16.86 -0.31
N THR A 40 -7.49 -16.02 -1.08
CA THR A 40 -6.13 -15.59 -0.80
C THR A 40 -6.06 -14.08 -0.82
N GLY A 41 -5.33 -13.51 0.11
CA GLY A 41 -5.17 -12.07 0.20
C GLY A 41 -4.03 -11.68 1.10
N SER A 42 -4.06 -10.41 1.46
CA SER A 42 -3.16 -9.76 2.39
C SER A 42 -3.98 -9.07 3.46
N GLY A 43 -3.32 -8.68 4.54
CA GLY A 43 -3.93 -7.89 5.60
C GLY A 43 -2.85 -7.22 6.42
N PHE A 44 -3.25 -6.52 7.47
CA PHE A 44 -2.28 -6.00 8.44
C PHE A 44 -2.80 -6.02 9.86
N ILE A 45 -1.89 -6.21 10.80
CA ILE A 45 -2.17 -6.20 12.23
C ILE A 45 -2.54 -4.78 12.64
N VAL A 46 -3.82 -4.56 12.93
CA VAL A 46 -4.41 -3.24 13.19
C VAL A 46 -4.61 -2.98 14.69
N ALA A 47 -4.72 -4.04 15.49
CA ALA A 47 -4.81 -3.97 16.94
C ALA A 47 -4.31 -5.27 17.60
N LYS A 48 -4.12 -5.21 18.91
CA LYS A 48 -3.75 -6.36 19.75
C LYS A 48 -4.45 -6.24 21.10
N SER A 49 -4.89 -7.36 21.66
CA SER A 49 -5.33 -7.50 23.05
C SER A 49 -4.76 -8.79 23.62
N ASN A 50 -3.89 -8.70 24.63
CA ASN A 50 -3.13 -9.85 25.16
C ASN A 50 -2.41 -10.62 24.03
N ASP A 51 -2.63 -11.93 23.90
CA ASP A 51 -2.05 -12.76 22.82
C ASP A 51 -2.91 -12.78 21.54
N THR A 52 -4.04 -12.07 21.50
CA THR A 52 -4.94 -12.00 20.35
C THR A 52 -4.59 -10.78 19.49
N TYR A 53 -4.37 -11.03 18.19
CA TYR A 53 -4.08 -10.02 17.19
C TYR A 53 -5.28 -9.86 16.25
N TYR A 54 -5.60 -8.62 15.92
CA TYR A 54 -6.66 -8.27 14.99
C TYR A 54 -6.04 -7.81 13.67
N VAL A 55 -6.52 -8.37 12.58
CA VAL A 55 -6.07 -8.04 11.23
C VAL A 55 -7.21 -7.39 10.48
N LEU A 56 -6.93 -6.22 9.88
CA LEU A 56 -7.82 -5.61 8.89
C LEU A 56 -7.44 -6.15 7.51
N THR A 57 -8.46 -6.56 6.75
CA THR A 57 -8.36 -7.07 5.37
C THR A 57 -9.59 -6.64 4.57
N SER A 58 -9.59 -6.89 3.26
CA SER A 58 -10.80 -6.82 2.44
C SER A 58 -11.78 -7.92 2.82
N LYS A 59 -13.08 -7.64 2.79
CA LYS A 59 -14.13 -8.61 3.14
C LYS A 59 -14.19 -9.75 2.11
N HIS A 60 -14.00 -9.50 0.81
CA HIS A 60 -13.96 -10.56 -0.20
C HIS A 60 -12.82 -11.57 -0.01
N VAL A 61 -11.74 -11.22 0.71
CA VAL A 61 -10.64 -12.16 1.02
C VAL A 61 -11.09 -13.25 1.99
N VAL A 62 -12.06 -12.95 2.85
CA VAL A 62 -12.50 -13.85 3.94
C VAL A 62 -14.02 -14.07 3.94
N GLY A 63 -14.72 -13.64 2.90
CA GLY A 63 -16.18 -13.66 2.85
C GLY A 63 -16.78 -15.02 2.52
N ILE A 64 -15.97 -15.96 2.02
CA ILE A 64 -16.42 -17.32 1.70
C ILE A 64 -16.22 -18.19 2.95
N PRO A 65 -17.29 -18.72 3.57
CA PRO A 65 -17.18 -19.56 4.77
C PRO A 65 -16.30 -20.79 4.56
N PRO A 66 -15.35 -21.08 5.46
CA PRO A 66 -14.52 -22.28 5.36
C PRO A 66 -15.40 -23.53 5.44
N GLY A 67 -15.05 -24.54 4.66
CA GLY A 67 -15.54 -25.91 4.80
C GLY A 67 -14.96 -26.62 6.03
N GLN A 68 -15.26 -27.91 6.14
CA GLN A 68 -15.06 -28.66 7.39
C GLN A 68 -13.63 -29.19 7.60
N ILE A 69 -12.81 -29.33 6.55
CA ILE A 69 -11.54 -30.09 6.63
C ILE A 69 -10.33 -29.29 6.09
N ASP A 70 -10.31 -28.88 4.80
CA ASP A 70 -9.04 -28.45 4.14
C ASP A 70 -8.98 -26.99 3.65
N ASP A 71 -9.86 -26.12 4.11
CA ASP A 71 -9.99 -24.76 3.57
C ASP A 71 -10.18 -23.67 4.62
N LYS A 72 -9.80 -23.97 5.87
CA LYS A 72 -9.73 -22.99 6.96
C LYS A 72 -8.78 -21.85 6.62
N TYR A 73 -9.18 -20.63 6.98
CA TYR A 73 -8.31 -19.50 6.79
C TYR A 73 -7.14 -19.48 7.78
N LYS A 74 -5.98 -19.09 7.29
CA LYS A 74 -4.76 -18.86 8.06
C LYS A 74 -4.16 -17.49 7.75
N VAL A 75 -3.53 -16.92 8.77
CA VAL A 75 -2.64 -15.76 8.67
C VAL A 75 -1.20 -16.26 8.69
N LYS A 76 -0.38 -15.87 7.70
CA LYS A 76 1.08 -16.02 7.73
C LYS A 76 1.73 -14.67 8.01
N THR A 77 2.46 -14.59 9.11
CA THR A 77 3.15 -13.37 9.56
C THR A 77 4.53 -13.22 8.91
N PHE A 78 5.16 -12.05 9.05
CA PHE A 78 6.42 -11.72 8.37
C PHE A 78 7.59 -12.67 8.67
N ASP A 79 7.55 -13.35 9.82
CA ASP A 79 8.57 -14.32 10.24
C ASP A 79 8.28 -15.75 9.75
N GLY A 80 7.27 -15.90 8.89
CA GLY A 80 6.86 -17.16 8.28
C GLY A 80 5.89 -18.00 9.13
N ARG A 81 5.53 -17.57 10.35
CA ARG A 81 4.62 -18.33 11.20
C ARG A 81 3.17 -18.22 10.74
N GLU A 82 2.48 -19.35 10.75
CA GLU A 82 1.07 -19.47 10.41
C GLU A 82 0.20 -19.62 11.65
N TYR A 83 -0.97 -18.98 11.61
CA TYR A 83 -1.99 -19.05 12.65
C TYR A 83 -3.35 -19.27 12.01
N GLU A 84 -4.14 -20.19 12.55
CA GLU A 84 -5.54 -20.34 12.15
C GLU A 84 -6.34 -19.10 12.57
N ILE A 85 -7.20 -18.62 11.68
CA ILE A 85 -8.13 -17.52 11.95
C ILE A 85 -9.33 -18.06 12.71
N ASN A 86 -9.75 -17.36 13.77
CA ASN A 86 -11.03 -17.67 14.41
C ASN A 86 -12.18 -17.11 13.58
N TYR A 87 -12.70 -17.93 12.66
CA TYR A 87 -13.73 -17.52 11.71
C TYR A 87 -15.09 -17.21 12.37
N GLU A 88 -15.40 -17.82 13.51
CA GLU A 88 -16.63 -17.50 14.29
C GLU A 88 -16.64 -16.06 14.80
N LYS A 89 -15.46 -15.43 14.89
CA LYS A 89 -15.28 -14.05 15.32
C LYS A 89 -14.96 -13.09 14.18
N LEU A 90 -15.13 -13.52 12.93
CA LEU A 90 -15.08 -12.65 11.76
C LEU A 90 -16.06 -11.48 11.95
N ARG A 91 -15.58 -10.26 11.76
CA ARG A 91 -16.40 -9.03 11.79
C ARG A 91 -16.43 -8.42 10.40
N PRO A 92 -17.35 -8.82 9.51
CA PRO A 92 -17.48 -8.20 8.21
C PRO A 92 -18.16 -6.83 8.36
N ASP A 93 -17.67 -5.84 7.62
CA ASP A 93 -18.33 -4.55 7.50
C ASP A 93 -19.61 -4.67 6.65
N SER A 94 -20.70 -4.07 7.13
CA SER A 94 -22.00 -4.11 6.45
C SER A 94 -22.07 -3.20 5.23
N LYS A 95 -21.19 -2.20 5.14
CA LYS A 95 -21.16 -1.19 4.07
C LYS A 95 -19.91 -1.33 3.22
N PHE A 96 -18.74 -1.35 3.83
CA PHE A 96 -17.48 -1.36 3.11
C PHE A 96 -17.02 -2.79 2.81
N ASP A 97 -16.15 -2.95 1.82
CA ASP A 97 -15.48 -4.24 1.57
C ASP A 97 -14.29 -4.43 2.52
N LEU A 98 -14.59 -4.42 3.82
CA LEU A 98 -13.62 -4.52 4.92
C LEU A 98 -14.06 -5.59 5.92
N ALA A 99 -13.10 -6.26 6.54
CA ALA A 99 -13.36 -7.20 7.63
C ALA A 99 -12.24 -7.21 8.66
N ILE A 100 -12.60 -7.44 9.92
CA ILE A 100 -11.66 -7.81 10.97
C ILE A 100 -11.68 -9.32 11.17
N ILE A 101 -10.49 -9.90 11.15
CA ILE A 101 -10.23 -11.29 11.57
C ILE A 101 -9.30 -11.28 12.79
N GLU A 102 -9.32 -12.35 13.57
CA GLU A 102 -8.41 -12.50 14.70
C GLU A 102 -7.67 -13.84 14.70
N PHE A 103 -6.45 -13.82 15.23
CA PHE A 103 -5.65 -15.00 15.51
C PHE A 103 -4.93 -14.85 16.85
N THR A 104 -4.59 -15.98 17.48
CA THR A 104 -3.88 -15.99 18.77
C THR A 104 -2.44 -16.44 18.59
N ALA A 105 -1.49 -15.64 19.07
CA ALA A 105 -0.06 -15.93 18.98
C ALA A 105 0.62 -15.82 20.36
N LYS A 106 0.48 -16.89 21.14
CA LYS A 106 1.05 -16.98 22.50
C LYS A 106 2.56 -16.80 22.50
N GLY A 107 3.06 -15.92 23.39
CA GLY A 107 4.50 -15.66 23.54
C GLY A 107 5.13 -14.97 22.33
N LYS A 108 4.33 -14.35 21.45
CA LYS A 108 4.81 -13.54 20.33
C LYS A 108 4.44 -12.08 20.52
N ASN A 109 5.28 -11.20 19.99
CA ASN A 109 5.06 -9.76 20.04
C ASN A 109 5.16 -9.16 18.63
N TYR A 110 4.07 -9.23 17.87
CA TYR A 110 4.01 -8.60 16.56
C TYR A 110 3.70 -7.11 16.68
N THR A 111 4.30 -6.32 15.79
CA THR A 111 4.06 -4.89 15.72
C THR A 111 2.64 -4.61 15.21
N VAL A 112 1.98 -3.62 15.80
CA VAL A 112 0.68 -3.10 15.34
C VAL A 112 0.93 -1.91 14.43
N ALA A 113 0.21 -1.86 13.31
CA ALA A 113 0.30 -0.76 12.36
C ALA A 113 -0.10 0.58 12.99
N THR A 114 0.60 1.65 12.60
CA THR A 114 0.20 3.01 12.98
C THR A 114 -0.80 3.52 11.97
N ILE A 115 -1.94 4.03 12.41
CA ILE A 115 -3.03 4.53 11.56
C ILE A 115 -2.93 6.05 11.45
N SER A 116 -3.09 6.56 10.23
CA SER A 116 -3.21 8.00 10.02
C SER A 116 -4.60 8.51 10.42
N ASN A 117 -4.65 9.68 11.04
CA ASN A 117 -5.88 10.43 11.34
C ASN A 117 -6.32 11.39 10.20
N LEU A 118 -5.88 11.14 8.96
CA LEU A 118 -6.15 12.06 7.86
C LEU A 118 -7.61 11.98 7.41
N GLU A 119 -8.29 13.12 7.38
CA GLU A 119 -9.67 13.23 6.89
C GLU A 119 -9.80 13.04 5.38
N SER A 120 -8.75 13.36 4.63
CA SER A 120 -8.67 13.06 3.21
C SER A 120 -7.23 12.77 2.81
N LEU A 121 -7.09 11.84 1.88
CA LEU A 121 -5.87 11.70 1.09
C LEU A 121 -5.87 12.84 0.07
N PRO A 122 -4.76 13.56 -0.17
CA PRO A 122 -4.64 14.47 -1.29
C PRO A 122 -4.19 13.72 -2.55
N LYS A 123 -4.63 14.21 -3.71
CA LYS A 123 -4.11 13.74 -5.00
C LYS A 123 -2.62 14.10 -5.12
N GLY A 124 -1.85 13.22 -5.75
CA GLY A 124 -0.44 13.40 -6.08
C GLY A 124 0.54 12.97 -4.99
N ILE A 125 0.06 12.64 -3.78
CA ILE A 125 0.95 12.20 -2.71
C ILE A 125 1.52 10.81 -3.02
N THR A 126 2.76 10.58 -2.62
CA THR A 126 3.38 9.26 -2.66
C THR A 126 2.77 8.35 -1.60
N VAL A 127 2.44 7.13 -1.99
CA VAL A 127 1.99 6.06 -1.10
C VAL A 127 2.68 4.74 -1.44
N TYR A 128 2.73 3.84 -0.47
CA TYR A 128 3.39 2.54 -0.60
C TYR A 128 2.43 1.41 -0.28
N ILE A 129 2.34 0.40 -1.14
CA ILE A 129 1.56 -0.81 -0.86
C ILE A 129 2.50 -1.91 -0.39
N SER A 130 2.12 -2.56 0.70
CA SER A 130 2.82 -3.70 1.28
C SER A 130 1.90 -4.90 1.28
N GLY A 131 2.19 -5.92 0.47
CA GLY A 131 1.26 -7.02 0.24
C GLY A 131 1.94 -8.30 -0.20
N TRP A 132 1.14 -9.34 -0.42
CA TRP A 132 1.60 -10.65 -0.89
C TRP A 132 0.90 -11.01 -2.19
N LYS A 133 1.63 -11.14 -3.29
CA LYS A 133 1.03 -11.61 -4.54
C LYS A 133 0.88 -13.14 -4.55
N ASP A 134 -0.27 -13.58 -5.02
CA ASP A 134 -0.65 -14.99 -5.15
C ASP A 134 -0.52 -15.41 -6.62
N CYS A 135 0.72 -15.58 -7.10
CA CYS A 135 0.98 -16.04 -8.47
C CYS A 135 1.96 -17.21 -8.56
N LEU A 136 2.41 -17.73 -7.41
CA LEU A 136 3.28 -18.90 -7.31
C LEU A 136 2.81 -19.75 -6.13
N LYS A 137 3.31 -21.01 -6.06
CA LYS A 137 3.05 -21.90 -4.93
C LYS A 137 3.44 -21.26 -3.58
N GLU A 138 4.58 -20.57 -3.56
CA GLU A 138 4.96 -19.71 -2.45
C GLU A 138 4.61 -18.26 -2.80
N ARG A 139 3.79 -17.62 -1.98
CA ARG A 139 3.44 -16.20 -2.16
C ARG A 139 4.66 -15.33 -1.99
N LYS A 140 4.74 -14.27 -2.80
CA LYS A 140 5.85 -13.31 -2.77
C LYS A 140 5.40 -12.00 -2.16
N TYR A 141 6.19 -11.51 -1.22
CA TYR A 141 6.00 -10.19 -0.65
C TYR A 141 6.36 -9.12 -1.68
N GLU A 142 5.54 -8.08 -1.75
CA GLU A 142 5.69 -6.92 -2.62
C GLU A 142 5.60 -5.65 -1.77
N PHE A 143 6.55 -4.74 -1.99
CA PHE A 143 6.54 -3.40 -1.45
C PHE A 143 6.87 -2.42 -2.57
N ASN A 144 5.86 -1.67 -3.02
CA ASN A 144 6.01 -0.79 -4.16
C ASN A 144 5.51 0.62 -3.88
N GLU A 145 6.15 1.58 -4.53
CA GLU A 145 5.80 2.99 -4.50
C GLU A 145 4.81 3.31 -5.63
N GLY A 146 3.94 4.29 -5.36
CA GLY A 146 3.10 4.91 -6.37
C GLY A 146 2.54 6.22 -5.83
N LYS A 147 1.55 6.77 -6.53
CA LYS A 147 0.92 8.04 -6.16
C LYS A 147 -0.58 7.92 -6.19
N VAL A 148 -1.24 8.66 -5.30
CA VAL A 148 -2.69 8.87 -5.38
C VAL A 148 -3.01 9.65 -6.66
N SER A 149 -3.75 9.05 -7.57
CA SER A 149 -4.06 9.61 -8.89
C SER A 149 -5.44 10.27 -8.91
N LYS A 150 -6.43 9.69 -8.23
CA LYS A 150 -7.81 10.20 -8.19
C LYS A 150 -8.47 9.89 -6.85
N ILE A 151 -9.44 10.71 -6.47
CA ILE A 151 -10.28 10.51 -5.29
C ILE A 151 -11.70 10.87 -5.66
N LEU A 152 -12.64 9.97 -5.39
CA LEU A 152 -14.06 10.21 -5.58
C LEU A 152 -14.63 10.81 -4.28
N LEU A 153 -15.12 12.04 -4.37
CA LEU A 153 -15.69 12.77 -3.25
C LEU A 153 -17.22 12.63 -3.20
N SER A 154 -17.83 12.36 -4.35
CA SER A 154 -19.26 12.09 -4.48
C SER A 154 -19.54 10.98 -5.51
N LYS A 155 -20.75 10.40 -5.45
CA LYS A 155 -21.23 9.47 -6.47
C LYS A 155 -21.20 10.06 -7.88
N SER A 156 -21.42 11.37 -8.01
CA SER A 156 -21.34 12.07 -9.30
C SER A 156 -19.92 12.11 -9.88
N ASP A 157 -18.88 11.81 -9.10
CA ASP A 157 -17.52 11.68 -9.64
C ASP A 157 -17.32 10.38 -10.43
N ILE A 158 -18.22 9.39 -10.28
CA ILE A 158 -18.15 8.13 -11.05
C ILE A 158 -18.28 8.40 -12.55
N SER A 159 -19.11 9.38 -12.96
CA SER A 159 -19.21 9.74 -14.39
C SER A 159 -17.94 10.35 -14.95
N LYS A 160 -17.00 10.82 -14.11
CA LYS A 160 -15.71 11.39 -14.51
C LYS A 160 -14.63 10.32 -14.73
N ILE A 161 -14.93 9.06 -14.44
CA ILE A 161 -14.04 7.92 -14.65
C ILE A 161 -14.62 6.93 -15.66
N SER A 162 -15.45 7.41 -16.59
CA SER A 162 -16.06 6.62 -17.68
C SER A 162 -15.07 5.79 -18.50
N ASP A 163 -13.79 6.15 -18.46
CA ASP A 163 -12.70 5.47 -19.17
C ASP A 163 -12.12 4.27 -18.39
N ASP A 164 -12.58 4.00 -17.17
CA ASP A 164 -12.24 2.80 -16.39
C ASP A 164 -13.39 1.78 -16.49
N PRO A 165 -13.37 0.87 -17.49
CA PRO A 165 -14.48 -0.03 -17.76
C PRO A 165 -14.77 -1.03 -16.62
N ASP A 166 -13.83 -1.21 -15.70
CA ASP A 166 -13.95 -2.17 -14.59
C ASP A 166 -14.49 -1.56 -13.31
N TYR A 167 -14.66 -0.24 -13.28
CA TYR A 167 -15.18 0.47 -12.11
C TYR A 167 -16.69 0.70 -12.23
N LYS A 168 -17.43 0.21 -11.24
CA LYS A 168 -18.90 0.26 -11.19
C LYS A 168 -19.40 1.02 -9.95
N GLU A 169 -20.69 1.31 -9.91
CA GLU A 169 -21.28 2.01 -8.76
C GLU A 169 -21.16 1.18 -7.46
N GLU A 170 -21.22 -0.15 -7.57
CA GLU A 170 -21.03 -1.06 -6.44
C GLU A 170 -19.67 -0.85 -5.78
N ASP A 171 -18.60 -0.64 -6.56
CA ASP A 171 -17.25 -0.41 -6.04
C ASP A 171 -17.22 0.88 -5.18
N TYR A 172 -17.89 1.94 -5.64
CA TYR A 172 -18.03 3.17 -4.85
C TYR A 172 -18.79 2.92 -3.55
N ASN A 173 -19.89 2.17 -3.62
CA ASN A 173 -20.73 1.86 -2.45
C ASN A 173 -19.97 1.00 -1.43
N GLU A 174 -19.09 0.11 -1.89
CA GLU A 174 -18.17 -0.71 -1.08
C GLU A 174 -16.95 0.09 -0.55
N GLY A 175 -16.79 1.34 -0.97
CA GLY A 175 -15.84 2.29 -0.41
C GLY A 175 -14.57 2.51 -1.22
N TYR A 176 -14.47 1.97 -2.43
CA TYR A 176 -13.30 2.05 -3.31
C TYR A 176 -13.09 3.44 -3.93
N ILE A 177 -12.89 4.46 -3.12
CA ILE A 177 -12.91 5.86 -3.57
C ILE A 177 -11.53 6.48 -3.80
N VAL A 178 -10.44 5.76 -3.57
CA VAL A 178 -9.07 6.25 -3.83
C VAL A 178 -8.41 5.39 -4.89
N ASN A 179 -8.01 6.03 -5.98
CA ASN A 179 -7.22 5.43 -7.05
C ASN A 179 -5.75 5.80 -6.88
N TYR A 180 -4.85 4.85 -7.17
CA TYR A 180 -3.41 5.07 -7.17
C TYR A 180 -2.70 4.29 -8.27
N THR A 181 -1.48 4.72 -8.56
CA THR A 181 -0.62 4.12 -9.59
C THR A 181 0.17 2.91 -9.09
N ASN A 182 0.17 2.63 -7.79
CA ASN A 182 0.88 1.50 -7.20
C ASN A 182 0.50 0.21 -7.91
N PRO A 183 1.46 -0.55 -8.45
CA PRO A 183 1.16 -1.76 -9.16
C PRO A 183 0.75 -2.88 -8.20
N THR A 184 -0.33 -3.59 -8.53
CA THR A 184 -0.85 -4.70 -7.72
C THR A 184 -1.38 -5.83 -8.58
N ILE A 185 -1.52 -7.00 -7.99
CA ILE A 185 -2.06 -8.19 -8.64
C ILE A 185 -2.83 -9.01 -7.59
N ARG A 186 -3.53 -10.06 -8.03
CA ARG A 186 -4.22 -11.03 -7.18
C ARG A 186 -3.38 -11.44 -5.95
N GLY A 187 -4.05 -11.50 -4.79
CA GLY A 187 -3.44 -11.78 -3.49
C GLY A 187 -3.06 -10.52 -2.70
N MET A 188 -2.89 -9.37 -3.35
CA MET A 188 -2.59 -8.13 -2.66
C MET A 188 -3.82 -7.46 -2.04
N SER A 189 -5.05 -7.89 -2.36
CA SER A 189 -6.26 -7.37 -1.72
C SER A 189 -6.20 -7.49 -0.19
N GLY A 190 -6.63 -6.45 0.50
CA GLY A 190 -6.50 -6.25 1.95
C GLY A 190 -5.17 -5.64 2.41
N SER A 191 -4.21 -5.39 1.49
CA SER A 191 -2.92 -4.80 1.84
C SER A 191 -3.05 -3.40 2.44
N PRO A 192 -2.26 -3.06 3.49
CA PRO A 192 -2.12 -1.68 3.94
C PRO A 192 -1.44 -0.82 2.87
N VAL A 193 -1.98 0.39 2.71
CA VAL A 193 -1.38 1.46 1.93
C VAL A 193 -0.82 2.49 2.91
N PHE A 194 0.49 2.75 2.85
CA PHE A 194 1.21 3.63 3.75
C PHE A 194 1.52 4.99 3.13
N ASP A 195 1.55 6.04 3.94
CA ASP A 195 2.22 7.28 3.58
C ASP A 195 3.74 7.21 3.86
N LYS A 196 4.47 8.30 3.54
CA LYS A 196 5.91 8.42 3.79
C LYS A 196 6.31 8.33 5.27
N LYS A 197 5.38 8.56 6.20
CA LYS A 197 5.61 8.43 7.65
C LYS A 197 5.38 6.99 8.14
N GLY A 198 5.02 6.05 7.25
CA GLY A 198 4.73 4.67 7.60
C GLY A 198 3.38 4.48 8.28
N ARG A 199 2.45 5.43 8.10
CA ARG A 199 1.09 5.36 8.65
C ARG A 199 0.16 4.80 7.60
N VAL A 200 -0.74 3.90 8.00
CA VAL A 200 -1.76 3.36 7.09
C VAL A 200 -2.76 4.47 6.78
N VAL A 201 -2.97 4.72 5.49
CA VAL A 201 -3.87 5.76 4.95
C VAL A 201 -5.01 5.17 4.11
N ALA A 202 -4.84 3.97 3.56
CA ALA A 202 -5.88 3.25 2.84
C ALA A 202 -5.66 1.73 2.92
N ILE A 203 -6.64 0.97 2.46
CA ILE A 203 -6.61 -0.48 2.29
C ILE A 203 -6.77 -0.77 0.80
N HIS A 204 -5.85 -1.50 0.19
CA HIS A 204 -6.00 -1.94 -1.20
C HIS A 204 -7.02 -3.06 -1.29
N GLY A 205 -7.84 -3.10 -2.34
CA GLY A 205 -8.79 -4.20 -2.51
C GLY A 205 -9.27 -4.47 -3.93
N LYS A 206 -9.18 -3.50 -4.86
CA LYS A 206 -9.60 -3.72 -6.24
C LYS A 206 -8.47 -3.42 -7.23
N PRO A 207 -7.99 -4.43 -7.96
CA PRO A 207 -7.10 -4.18 -9.08
C PRO A 207 -7.88 -3.60 -10.27
N GLY A 208 -7.22 -2.76 -11.08
CA GLY A 208 -7.72 -2.42 -12.43
C GLY A 208 -7.61 -3.58 -13.43
N HIS A 209 -7.94 -3.30 -14.70
CA HIS A 209 -8.10 -4.25 -15.82
C HIS A 209 -7.06 -5.37 -15.95
N ASP A 210 -7.52 -6.55 -16.38
CA ASP A 210 -6.77 -7.77 -16.72
C ASP A 210 -5.84 -8.40 -15.66
N LYS A 211 -5.77 -7.86 -14.44
CA LYS A 211 -4.80 -8.31 -13.41
C LYS A 211 -5.17 -9.58 -12.67
N GLU A 212 -6.30 -10.17 -13.02
CA GLU A 212 -6.71 -11.51 -12.58
C GLU A 212 -6.62 -12.54 -13.71
N ASN A 213 -6.10 -12.16 -14.88
CA ASN A 213 -5.95 -13.06 -16.02
C ASN A 213 -5.04 -14.25 -15.69
N PRO A 214 -5.49 -15.51 -15.85
CA PRO A 214 -4.71 -16.71 -15.56
C PRO A 214 -3.34 -16.76 -16.24
N ALA A 215 -3.20 -16.21 -17.45
CA ALA A 215 -1.94 -16.18 -18.18
C ALA A 215 -0.88 -15.30 -17.49
N ILE A 216 -1.32 -14.18 -16.89
CA ILE A 216 -0.45 -13.28 -16.12
C ILE A 216 -0.05 -13.94 -14.80
N LEU A 217 -1.03 -14.54 -14.10
CA LEU A 217 -0.81 -15.23 -12.83
C LEU A 217 0.16 -16.39 -12.97
N THR A 218 0.10 -17.15 -14.07
CA THR A 218 1.01 -18.28 -14.31
C THR A 218 2.46 -17.83 -14.51
N LYS A 219 2.68 -16.66 -15.13
CA LYS A 219 4.04 -16.11 -15.35
C LYS A 219 4.61 -15.43 -14.11
N CYS A 220 3.74 -14.98 -13.20
CA CYS A 220 4.09 -14.23 -11.99
C CYS A 220 5.16 -13.14 -12.24
N PRO A 221 4.89 -12.19 -13.15
CA PRO A 221 5.88 -11.20 -13.57
C PRO A 221 6.30 -10.27 -12.42
N ALA A 222 7.40 -9.56 -12.64
CA ALA A 222 7.69 -8.36 -11.88
C ALA A 222 6.56 -7.35 -12.10
N LEU A 223 6.18 -6.64 -11.03
CA LEU A 223 5.12 -5.65 -11.11
C LEU A 223 5.69 -4.33 -11.66
N ASP A 224 5.09 -3.82 -12.72
CA ASP A 224 5.39 -2.54 -13.34
C ASP A 224 4.11 -1.69 -13.47
N GLU A 225 4.22 -0.52 -14.11
CA GLU A 225 3.09 0.43 -14.24
C GLU A 225 1.86 -0.14 -14.93
N SER A 226 1.98 -1.21 -15.75
CA SER A 226 0.83 -1.89 -16.36
C SER A 226 -0.08 -2.55 -15.32
N PHE A 227 0.45 -2.82 -14.13
CA PHE A 227 -0.30 -3.30 -12.98
C PHE A 227 -0.90 -2.17 -12.14
N GLY A 228 -0.75 -0.89 -12.52
CA GLY A 228 -1.31 0.30 -11.83
C GLY A 228 -2.76 0.63 -12.22
N ASN A 229 -3.32 1.77 -11.81
CA ASN A 229 -4.77 2.06 -11.86
C ASN A 229 -5.56 1.12 -10.94
N ASN A 230 -5.27 1.20 -9.65
CA ASN A 230 -5.87 0.34 -8.63
C ASN A 230 -6.64 1.16 -7.61
N TRP A 231 -7.62 0.53 -6.99
CA TRP A 231 -8.55 1.19 -6.10
C TRP A 231 -8.46 0.65 -4.68
N GLY A 232 -8.65 1.54 -3.71
CA GLY A 232 -8.62 1.24 -2.29
C GLY A 232 -9.62 2.05 -1.48
N ILE A 233 -9.80 1.59 -0.25
CA ILE A 233 -10.71 2.15 0.74
C ILE A 233 -9.90 3.01 1.71
N PRO A 234 -10.20 4.31 1.87
CA PRO A 234 -9.53 5.14 2.87
C PRO A 234 -9.61 4.55 4.28
N ILE A 235 -8.52 4.65 5.05
CA ILE A 235 -8.49 4.12 6.43
C ILE A 235 -9.53 4.79 7.33
N LYS A 236 -9.91 6.04 7.04
CA LYS A 236 -10.99 6.75 7.75
C LYS A 236 -12.34 6.03 7.66
N ASN A 237 -12.60 5.28 6.59
CA ASN A 237 -13.85 4.53 6.43
C ASN A 237 -13.90 3.40 7.47
N PHE A 238 -12.78 2.72 7.70
CA PHE A 238 -12.62 1.76 8.80
C PHE A 238 -12.80 2.43 10.16
N LEU A 239 -12.18 3.59 10.40
CA LEU A 239 -12.30 4.31 11.68
C LEU A 239 -13.75 4.71 12.01
N LYS A 240 -14.60 4.92 11.00
CA LYS A 240 -16.03 5.23 11.15
C LYS A 240 -16.92 4.00 11.23
N SER A 241 -16.37 2.81 11.01
CA SER A 241 -17.13 1.56 10.98
C SER A 241 -17.33 0.98 12.38
N SER A 242 -18.45 0.28 12.57
CA SER A 242 -18.73 -0.48 13.78
C SER A 242 -17.71 -1.60 14.03
N ILE A 243 -17.07 -2.14 12.99
CA ILE A 243 -16.06 -3.21 13.16
C ILE A 243 -14.76 -2.71 13.82
N ALA A 244 -14.53 -1.40 13.86
CA ALA A 244 -13.42 -0.79 14.60
C ALA A 244 -13.71 -0.61 16.10
N SER A 245 -14.97 -0.75 16.53
CA SER A 245 -15.35 -0.59 17.93
C SER A 245 -14.59 -1.57 18.84
N ASN A 246 -14.25 -1.10 20.04
CA ASN A 246 -13.52 -1.86 21.06
C ASN A 246 -12.10 -2.32 20.67
N LEU A 247 -11.57 -1.87 19.53
CA LEU A 247 -10.16 -2.07 19.16
C LEU A 247 -9.32 -0.90 19.69
N GLN A 248 -8.22 -1.22 20.37
CA GLN A 248 -7.22 -0.24 20.78
C GLN A 248 -6.30 0.05 19.59
N LEU A 249 -6.64 1.07 18.82
CA LEU A 249 -5.93 1.46 17.60
C LEU A 249 -4.76 2.39 17.91
N LYS A 250 -3.61 2.16 17.26
CA LYS A 250 -2.46 3.07 17.33
C LYS A 250 -2.63 4.21 16.32
N ILE A 251 -3.41 5.22 16.66
CA ILE A 251 -3.65 6.40 15.80
C ILE A 251 -2.55 7.43 16.03
N ASP A 252 -1.91 7.89 14.95
CA ASP A 252 -1.01 9.03 14.99
C ASP A 252 -1.82 10.33 15.08
N GLN A 253 -1.59 11.08 16.17
CA GLN A 253 -2.25 12.35 16.47
C GLN A 253 -1.48 13.57 15.96
N SER A 254 -0.31 13.39 15.34
CA SER A 254 0.39 14.51 14.71
C SER A 254 -0.50 15.15 13.64
N ALA A 255 -0.63 16.48 13.68
CA ALA A 255 -1.48 17.24 12.76
C ALA A 255 -1.22 16.79 11.31
N GLY A 256 -2.27 16.79 10.47
CA GLY A 256 -2.36 16.18 9.12
C GLY A 256 -1.38 16.68 8.05
N GLU A 257 -0.10 16.85 8.37
CA GLU A 257 0.97 17.12 7.43
C GLU A 257 1.32 15.84 6.68
N LEU A 258 0.77 15.74 5.48
CA LEU A 258 1.42 15.00 4.41
C LEU A 258 2.45 15.92 3.79
N GLN A 259 3.73 15.53 3.87
CA GLN A 259 4.79 16.27 3.18
C GLN A 259 4.57 16.14 1.67
N THR A 260 4.07 17.20 1.05
CA THR A 260 4.11 17.37 -0.40
C THR A 260 5.58 17.51 -0.80
N SER A 261 6.04 16.71 -1.75
CA SER A 261 7.37 16.94 -2.34
C SER A 261 7.35 18.33 -3.01
N PRO A 262 8.36 19.19 -2.79
CA PRO A 262 8.43 20.46 -3.51
C PRO A 262 8.67 20.17 -5.00
N THR A 263 7.78 20.69 -5.84
CA THR A 263 8.03 20.84 -7.28
C THR A 263 9.20 21.80 -7.43
N THR A 264 10.38 21.29 -7.81
CA THR A 264 11.49 22.13 -8.25
C THR A 264 11.13 22.78 -9.59
N SER A 265 10.49 23.94 -9.52
CA SER A 265 10.48 24.91 -10.60
C SER A 265 11.84 25.63 -10.61
N ASN A 266 12.81 25.08 -11.32
CA ASN A 266 14.02 25.81 -11.68
C ASN A 266 13.67 26.87 -12.73
N GLY A 267 13.27 28.05 -12.26
CA GLY A 267 13.21 29.28 -13.03
C GLY A 267 14.37 30.18 -12.64
N ASN A 268 15.60 29.81 -13.02
CA ASN A 268 16.73 30.75 -12.98
C ASN A 268 16.48 31.84 -14.05
N LYS A 269 15.81 32.92 -13.67
CA LYS A 269 15.90 34.19 -14.39
C LYS A 269 17.23 34.84 -14.04
N GLN A 270 18.17 34.74 -14.96
CA GLN A 270 19.39 35.53 -14.98
C GLN A 270 19.01 37.01 -15.13
N PRO A 271 19.56 37.93 -14.33
CA PRO A 271 19.30 39.36 -14.50
C PRO A 271 20.10 39.90 -15.69
N GLU A 272 19.43 40.58 -16.61
CA GLU A 272 20.08 41.35 -17.68
C GLU A 272 20.80 42.58 -17.10
N PRO A 273 22.01 42.92 -17.58
CA PRO A 273 22.67 44.17 -17.23
C PRO A 273 22.17 45.32 -18.11
N SER A 274 21.83 46.44 -17.46
CA SER A 274 21.63 47.76 -18.08
C SER A 274 22.93 48.32 -18.65
N GLY A 275 22.89 48.94 -19.84
CA GLY A 275 24.02 49.74 -20.35
C GLY A 275 23.87 50.24 -21.79
N ASP A 276 23.15 51.34 -21.94
CA ASP A 276 23.29 52.50 -22.85
C ASP A 276 23.96 52.46 -24.25
N ILE A 277 23.22 53.11 -25.18
CA ILE A 277 23.62 54.11 -26.21
C ILE A 277 24.59 53.68 -27.33
N PHE A 278 24.10 53.62 -28.58
CA PHE A 278 24.50 54.53 -29.69
C PHE A 278 23.81 54.16 -31.04
N LYS A 279 23.03 55.14 -31.54
CA LYS A 279 22.73 55.58 -32.93
C LYS A 279 22.73 54.61 -34.13
N ARG A 280 21.65 54.74 -34.92
CA ARG A 280 21.50 54.44 -36.36
C ARG A 280 22.43 55.34 -37.22
N PRO A 281 23.00 54.85 -38.33
CA PRO A 281 22.41 55.02 -39.69
C PRO A 281 22.62 53.75 -40.57
N GLU A 282 22.01 53.49 -41.74
CA GLU A 282 21.13 54.22 -42.68
C GLU A 282 19.80 53.47 -42.86
#